data_AF-A0A7L9BY07-F1
#
_entry.id   AF-A0A7L9BY07-F1
#
_cell.length_a   1.000
_cell.length_b   1.000
_cell.length_c   1.000
_cell.angle_alpha   90.00
_cell.angle_beta   90.00
_cell.angle_gamma   90.00
#
_symmetry.space_group_name_H-M   'P 1'
#
loop_
_entity.id
_entity.type
_entity.pdbx_description
1 polymer ?
#
loop_
_entity_poly.entity_id
_entity_poly.type
_entity_poly.pdbx_seq_one_letter_code
_entity_poly.pdbx_strand_id
1 'polypeptide(L)'
;MAKKDVSFVDKHLEKVILGVCAAGFLGAVYYGFAGGRFSVNDRSAAELIQAAADAAEQARQAVQSARYNPPRKETESDPKNDPVAQLAEWFGPEAKGLLGMAELPKSLPRAGAFGPPLVSIMRTAPEDRRNLARFVSPDLPVLSSGRSTFRFLRSKPELESFDPRQREDQTTGKVVTANWVSVAAQVDLVEQQSKFLAERYPEGTTLQIAKVHLQRRDVNDPGGAWEDVETFLPFKEPRRPILTVLPDGRMRVQGMEAYRSLLDEMREAIVLTPFGQYQASGDKVELPAVPYLDEPPDREAANSPTAPNPGRFSKRWLDWANAALKGRKPFKDVDPYAALVLTRGVVGLPGVPEKDVAAAQAILDRLPEKLPRELRPFAKSSPRDPRRLMPILAHDLTPVPGHTYVYRIRYEVLNIFAGNTGELRNPRDAQRLTVFSDWSPESRPVEIKSDTYFYLTKADKAKNEVTVAVFKVTRAGASRQEFKISAGEEIGKKDKRPGRPDFSTGTVCVDIDFDRGGGKNDATLVYANASDGVLFERSLARDLKDPIYKRLSDLARNARP
;
A
#
# COMPACT_ATOMS: atom_id res chain seq x y z
N MET A 1 -83.62 -37.80 36.69
CA MET A 1 -82.45 -37.59 35.81
C MET A 1 -82.34 -38.79 34.88
N ALA A 2 -82.84 -38.67 33.65
CA ALA A 2 -82.83 -39.77 32.69
C ALA A 2 -81.42 -39.95 32.11
N LYS A 3 -80.76 -41.05 32.46
CA LYS A 3 -79.54 -41.51 31.79
C LYS A 3 -79.92 -41.87 30.36
N LYS A 4 -79.54 -41.03 29.41
CA LYS A 4 -79.64 -41.35 27.98
C LYS A 4 -78.58 -42.42 27.71
N ASP A 5 -79.01 -43.67 27.64
CA ASP A 5 -78.16 -44.78 27.20
C ASP A 5 -77.81 -44.54 25.73
N VAL A 6 -76.62 -43.99 25.51
CA VAL A 6 -76.05 -43.80 24.18
C VAL A 6 -75.83 -45.18 23.59
N SER A 7 -76.57 -45.47 22.52
CA SER A 7 -76.53 -46.71 21.75
C SER A 7 -75.08 -47.13 21.49
N PHE A 8 -74.80 -48.43 21.58
CA PHE A 8 -73.49 -49.01 21.29
C PHE A 8 -72.96 -48.56 19.92
N VAL A 9 -73.88 -48.34 18.96
CA VAL A 9 -73.60 -47.85 17.61
C VAL A 9 -73.03 -46.43 17.65
N ASP A 10 -73.61 -45.52 18.44
CA ASP A 10 -73.13 -44.13 18.56
C ASP A 10 -71.72 -44.08 19.16
N LYS A 11 -71.41 -44.95 20.14
CA LYS A 11 -70.07 -45.01 20.76
C LYS A 11 -68.99 -45.54 19.81
N HIS A 12 -69.36 -46.26 18.76
CA HIS A 12 -68.41 -46.86 17.83
C HIS A 12 -68.32 -46.10 16.50
N LEU A 13 -69.40 -45.43 16.09
CA LEU A 13 -69.44 -44.61 14.89
C LEU A 13 -68.40 -43.48 14.95
N GLU A 14 -68.26 -42.82 16.10
CA GLU A 14 -67.27 -41.77 16.31
C GLU A 14 -65.83 -42.28 16.09
N LYS A 15 -65.51 -43.47 16.62
CA LYS A 15 -64.18 -44.09 16.48
C LYS A 15 -63.88 -44.50 15.03
N VAL A 16 -64.89 -44.98 14.31
CA VAL A 16 -64.75 -45.33 12.89
C VAL A 16 -64.52 -44.08 12.06
N ILE A 17 -65.27 -43.00 12.30
CA ILE A 17 -65.10 -41.72 11.60
C ILE A 17 -63.70 -41.13 11.88
N LEU A 18 -63.27 -41.13 13.15
CA LEU A 18 -61.91 -40.70 13.52
C LEU A 18 -60.83 -41.55 12.84
N GLY A 19 -61.01 -42.86 12.76
CA GLY A 19 -60.10 -43.77 12.07
C GLY A 19 -59.98 -43.47 10.58
N VAL A 20 -61.10 -43.22 9.90
CA VAL A 20 -61.14 -42.86 8.47
C VAL A 20 -60.51 -41.49 8.23
N CYS A 21 -60.79 -40.50 9.06
CA CYS A 21 -60.16 -39.17 8.97
C CYS A 21 -58.64 -39.25 9.20
N ALA A 22 -58.18 -40.02 10.19
CA ALA A 22 -56.76 -40.21 10.46
C ALA A 22 -56.04 -40.92 9.30
N ALA A 23 -56.66 -41.97 8.74
CA ALA A 23 -56.14 -42.67 7.57
C ALA A 23 -56.09 -41.76 6.33
N GLY A 24 -57.12 -40.95 6.10
CA GLY A 24 -57.14 -39.95 5.02
C GLY A 24 -56.07 -38.88 5.19
N PHE A 25 -55.86 -38.39 6.41
CA PHE A 25 -54.80 -37.42 6.71
C PHE A 25 -53.40 -38.02 6.51
N LEU A 26 -53.15 -39.23 7.02
CA LEU A 26 -51.88 -39.93 6.80
C LEU A 26 -51.65 -40.22 5.31
N GLY A 27 -52.69 -40.58 4.56
CA GLY A 27 -52.65 -40.74 3.11
C GLY A 27 -52.32 -39.45 2.38
N ALA A 28 -52.89 -38.31 2.80
CA ALA A 28 -52.60 -37.00 2.23
C ALA A 28 -51.18 -36.51 2.57
N VAL A 29 -50.70 -36.74 3.79
CA VAL A 29 -49.31 -36.47 4.19
C VAL A 29 -48.35 -37.35 3.39
N TYR A 30 -48.63 -38.65 3.28
CA TYR A 30 -47.83 -39.56 2.47
C TYR A 30 -47.84 -39.13 0.99
N TYR A 31 -48.98 -38.74 0.44
CA TYR A 31 -49.06 -38.23 -0.93
C TYR A 31 -48.35 -36.88 -1.10
N GLY A 32 -48.36 -36.00 -0.10
CA GLY A 32 -47.63 -34.72 -0.16
C GLY A 32 -46.11 -34.87 -0.05
N PHE A 33 -45.62 -35.89 0.68
CA PHE A 33 -44.18 -36.15 0.86
C PHE A 33 -43.60 -37.19 -0.12
N ALA A 34 -44.41 -38.13 -0.59
CA ALA A 34 -44.00 -39.19 -1.51
C ALA A 34 -44.60 -39.06 -2.93
N GLY A 35 -45.73 -38.35 -3.07
CA GLY A 35 -46.39 -38.12 -4.35
C GLY A 35 -45.77 -36.96 -5.12
N GLY A 36 -44.98 -37.31 -6.12
CA GLY A 36 -44.50 -36.39 -7.16
C GLY A 36 -43.45 -35.41 -6.66
N ARG A 37 -42.17 -35.84 -6.69
CA ARG A 37 -41.10 -34.87 -6.92
C ARG A 37 -41.54 -34.07 -8.15
N PHE A 38 -41.70 -32.76 -8.05
CA PHE A 38 -41.92 -31.90 -9.21
C PHE A 38 -40.73 -32.13 -10.15
N SER A 39 -40.92 -33.05 -11.10
CA SER A 39 -39.96 -33.36 -12.12
C SER A 39 -40.52 -32.83 -13.42
N VAL A 40 -39.87 -31.82 -13.96
CA VAL A 40 -40.17 -31.35 -15.30
C VAL A 40 -39.30 -32.20 -16.22
N ASN A 41 -39.92 -33.02 -17.08
CA ASN A 41 -39.23 -33.97 -17.97
C ASN A 41 -38.28 -34.93 -17.22
N ASP A 42 -38.78 -35.57 -16.15
CA ASP A 42 -38.04 -36.55 -15.32
C ASP A 42 -36.79 -36.01 -14.60
N ARG A 43 -36.55 -34.69 -14.64
CA ARG A 43 -35.45 -34.04 -13.90
C ARG A 43 -35.94 -33.43 -12.60
N SER A 44 -35.28 -33.76 -11.51
CA SER A 44 -35.48 -33.12 -10.21
C SER A 44 -35.15 -31.62 -10.26
N ALA A 45 -35.65 -30.85 -9.29
CA ALA A 45 -35.34 -29.42 -9.19
C ALA A 45 -33.83 -29.14 -9.14
N ALA A 46 -33.04 -30.02 -8.51
CA ALA A 46 -31.58 -29.90 -8.48
C ALA A 46 -30.96 -30.12 -9.87
N GLU A 47 -31.43 -31.12 -10.61
CA GLU A 47 -30.97 -31.39 -11.98
C GLU A 47 -31.39 -30.31 -12.97
N LEU A 48 -32.56 -29.68 -12.78
CA LEU A 48 -32.99 -28.53 -13.57
C LEU A 48 -32.13 -27.29 -13.30
N ILE A 49 -31.79 -27.02 -12.04
CA ILE A 49 -30.88 -25.93 -11.67
C ILE A 49 -29.48 -26.17 -12.26
N GLN A 50 -28.98 -27.41 -12.17
CA GLN A 50 -27.68 -27.76 -12.75
C GLN A 50 -27.71 -27.63 -14.28
N ALA A 51 -28.73 -28.15 -14.95
CA ALA A 51 -28.86 -28.05 -16.40
C ALA A 51 -28.98 -26.59 -16.88
N ALA A 52 -29.67 -25.73 -16.11
CA ALA A 52 -29.75 -24.30 -16.40
C ALA A 52 -28.38 -23.60 -16.23
N ALA A 53 -27.62 -23.97 -15.20
CA ALA A 53 -26.26 -23.47 -14.98
C ALA A 53 -25.31 -23.91 -16.11
N ASP A 54 -25.37 -25.17 -16.50
CA ASP A 54 -24.55 -25.73 -17.59
C ASP A 54 -24.89 -25.06 -18.94
N ALA A 55 -26.19 -24.84 -19.22
CA ALA A 55 -26.63 -24.14 -20.43
C ALA A 55 -26.18 -22.66 -20.46
N ALA A 56 -26.22 -21.98 -19.30
CA ALA A 56 -25.73 -20.61 -19.18
C ALA A 56 -24.21 -20.52 -19.42
N GLU A 57 -23.43 -21.46 -18.87
CA GLU A 57 -21.99 -21.52 -19.07
C GLU A 57 -21.62 -21.86 -20.53
N GLN A 58 -22.34 -22.80 -21.16
CA GLN A 58 -22.16 -23.09 -22.59
C GLN A 58 -22.46 -21.87 -23.47
N ALA A 59 -23.55 -21.15 -23.19
CA ALA A 59 -23.87 -19.92 -23.91
C ALA A 59 -22.79 -18.85 -23.71
N ARG A 60 -22.26 -18.72 -22.48
CA ARG A 60 -21.15 -17.81 -22.18
C ARG A 60 -19.89 -18.17 -22.96
N GLN A 61 -19.49 -19.44 -22.97
CA GLN A 61 -18.33 -19.92 -23.71
C GLN A 61 -18.51 -19.76 -25.22
N ALA A 62 -19.70 -20.00 -25.76
CA ALA A 62 -20.01 -19.77 -27.17
C ALA A 62 -19.85 -18.28 -27.53
N VAL A 63 -20.32 -17.36 -26.68
CA VAL A 63 -20.16 -15.92 -26.88
C VAL A 63 -18.69 -15.48 -26.76
N GLN A 64 -17.95 -16.02 -25.79
CA GLN A 64 -16.53 -15.69 -25.60
C GLN A 64 -15.62 -16.24 -26.71
N SER A 65 -15.94 -17.42 -27.23
CA SER A 65 -15.15 -18.08 -28.28
C SER A 65 -15.54 -17.64 -29.69
N ALA A 66 -16.70 -17.01 -29.87
CA ALA A 66 -17.13 -16.44 -31.15
C ALA A 66 -16.13 -15.37 -31.60
N ARG A 67 -15.30 -15.71 -32.59
CA ARG A 67 -14.42 -14.75 -33.26
C ARG A 67 -15.29 -13.71 -33.96
N TYR A 68 -14.91 -12.44 -33.84
CA TYR A 68 -15.57 -11.34 -34.53
C TYR A 68 -15.57 -11.60 -36.04
N ASN A 69 -16.75 -11.89 -36.60
CA ASN A 69 -16.99 -11.83 -38.02
C ASN A 69 -17.40 -10.39 -38.33
N PRO A 70 -16.55 -9.57 -38.98
CA PRO A 70 -16.96 -8.23 -39.39
C PRO A 70 -18.22 -8.34 -40.27
N PRO A 71 -19.14 -7.37 -40.20
CA PRO A 71 -20.30 -7.36 -41.07
C PRO A 71 -19.81 -7.47 -42.51
N ARG A 72 -20.19 -8.56 -43.20
CA ARG A 72 -20.00 -8.66 -44.64
C ARG A 72 -20.71 -7.47 -45.28
N LYS A 73 -20.04 -6.78 -46.21
CA LYS A 73 -20.65 -5.70 -46.99
C LYS A 73 -22.01 -6.20 -47.52
N GLU A 74 -23.04 -5.37 -47.40
CA GLU A 74 -24.49 -5.67 -47.55
C GLU A 74 -24.92 -6.35 -48.86
N THR A 75 -24.02 -6.68 -49.78
CA THR A 75 -24.36 -7.13 -51.13
C THR A 75 -24.68 -8.62 -51.26
N GLU A 76 -24.47 -9.46 -50.23
CA GLU A 76 -24.86 -10.88 -50.25
C GLU A 76 -25.29 -11.35 -48.86
N SER A 77 -26.50 -10.98 -48.41
CA SER A 77 -27.14 -11.68 -47.30
C SER A 77 -27.71 -13.00 -47.81
N ASP A 78 -27.05 -14.12 -47.47
CA ASP A 78 -27.58 -15.45 -47.71
C ASP A 78 -28.95 -15.57 -47.01
N PRO A 79 -30.07 -15.78 -47.74
CA PRO A 79 -31.43 -15.78 -47.16
C PRO A 79 -31.60 -16.77 -46.02
N LYS A 80 -30.76 -17.81 -45.95
CA LYS A 80 -30.79 -18.83 -44.90
C LYS A 80 -30.28 -18.34 -43.53
N ASN A 81 -29.47 -17.27 -43.51
CA ASN A 81 -28.89 -16.72 -42.29
C ASN A 81 -29.46 -15.35 -41.92
N ASP A 82 -30.53 -14.89 -42.59
CA ASP A 82 -31.24 -13.69 -42.19
C ASP A 82 -32.03 -13.99 -40.90
N PRO A 83 -31.67 -13.37 -39.76
CA PRO A 83 -32.38 -13.59 -38.50
C PRO A 83 -33.87 -13.22 -38.59
N VAL A 84 -34.24 -12.32 -39.51
CA VAL A 84 -35.65 -11.97 -39.76
C VAL A 84 -36.39 -13.11 -40.45
N ALA A 85 -35.75 -13.81 -41.38
CA ALA A 85 -36.31 -14.98 -42.04
C ALA A 85 -36.45 -16.17 -41.07
N GLN A 86 -35.46 -16.39 -40.20
CA GLN A 86 -35.52 -17.45 -39.16
C GLN A 86 -36.60 -17.16 -38.11
N LEU A 87 -36.76 -15.90 -37.68
CA LEU A 87 -37.83 -15.52 -36.76
C LEU A 87 -39.22 -15.66 -37.42
N ALA A 88 -39.34 -15.33 -38.71
CA ALA A 88 -40.58 -15.53 -39.45
C ALA A 88 -40.95 -17.01 -39.63
N GLU A 89 -39.95 -17.91 -39.69
CA GLU A 89 -40.18 -19.36 -39.69
C GLU A 89 -40.77 -19.85 -38.36
N TRP A 90 -40.29 -19.35 -37.22
CA TRP A 90 -40.72 -19.81 -35.90
C TRP A 90 -42.05 -19.19 -35.45
N PHE A 91 -42.30 -17.92 -35.81
CA PHE A 91 -43.44 -17.15 -35.31
C PHE A 91 -44.48 -16.82 -36.40
N GLY A 92 -44.28 -17.30 -37.63
CA GLY A 92 -45.17 -17.07 -38.75
C GLY A 92 -45.08 -15.66 -39.36
N PRO A 93 -45.86 -15.36 -40.42
CA PRO A 93 -45.80 -14.09 -41.15
C PRO A 93 -46.13 -12.85 -40.31
N GLU A 94 -46.77 -13.02 -39.15
CA GLU A 94 -47.07 -11.94 -38.20
C GLU A 94 -45.85 -11.46 -37.39
N ALA A 95 -44.75 -12.23 -37.39
CA ALA A 95 -43.49 -11.88 -36.71
C ALA A 95 -42.88 -10.55 -37.20
N LYS A 96 -43.18 -10.17 -38.45
CA LYS A 96 -42.77 -8.88 -39.04
C LYS A 96 -43.36 -7.70 -38.26
N GLY A 97 -44.57 -7.86 -37.71
CA GLY A 97 -45.21 -6.86 -36.85
C GLY A 97 -44.57 -6.77 -35.47
N LEU A 98 -44.18 -7.90 -34.87
CA LEU A 98 -43.55 -7.95 -33.55
C LEU A 98 -42.14 -7.32 -33.56
N LEU A 99 -41.35 -7.55 -34.61
CA LEU A 99 -40.04 -6.89 -34.79
C LEU A 99 -40.17 -5.38 -35.03
N GLY A 100 -41.21 -4.96 -35.76
CA GLY A 100 -41.52 -3.55 -35.98
C GLY A 100 -41.99 -2.83 -34.71
N MET A 101 -42.75 -3.51 -33.84
CA MET A 101 -43.21 -2.97 -32.56
C MET A 101 -42.10 -2.89 -31.50
N ALA A 102 -41.07 -3.73 -31.60
CA ALA A 102 -39.99 -3.80 -30.61
C ALA A 102 -38.91 -2.71 -30.78
N GLU A 103 -38.98 -1.87 -31.84
CA GLU A 103 -38.00 -0.82 -32.17
C GLU A 103 -36.53 -1.26 -31.99
N LEU A 104 -36.23 -2.53 -32.27
CA LEU A 104 -34.90 -3.07 -32.02
C LEU A 104 -33.90 -2.38 -32.97
N PRO A 105 -32.84 -1.74 -32.44
CA PRO A 105 -31.84 -1.10 -33.29
C PRO A 105 -31.21 -2.14 -34.22
N LYS A 106 -30.98 -1.76 -35.49
CA LYS A 106 -30.38 -2.63 -36.53
C LYS A 106 -29.06 -3.29 -36.08
N SER A 107 -28.39 -2.70 -35.11
CA SER A 107 -27.31 -3.32 -34.34
C SER A 107 -27.65 -3.24 -32.85
N LEU A 108 -27.74 -4.41 -32.20
CA LEU A 108 -27.74 -4.45 -30.75
C LEU A 108 -26.36 -3.98 -30.27
N PRO A 109 -26.27 -3.07 -29.28
CA PRO A 109 -24.99 -2.80 -28.63
C PRO A 109 -24.43 -4.13 -28.11
N ARG A 110 -23.11 -4.32 -28.21
CA ARG A 110 -22.44 -5.52 -27.68
C ARG A 110 -23.04 -5.83 -26.31
N ALA A 111 -23.45 -7.08 -26.09
CA ALA A 111 -23.78 -7.55 -24.76
C ALA A 111 -22.67 -7.07 -23.82
N GLY A 112 -23.04 -6.22 -22.85
CA GLY A 112 -22.11 -5.76 -21.83
C GLY A 112 -21.43 -6.98 -21.21
N ALA A 113 -20.19 -6.82 -20.74
CA ALA A 113 -19.48 -7.89 -20.04
C ALA A 113 -20.44 -8.56 -19.06
N PHE A 114 -20.68 -9.87 -19.23
CA PHE A 114 -21.50 -10.63 -18.28
C PHE A 114 -20.93 -10.35 -16.88
N GLY A 115 -21.81 -10.01 -15.93
CA GLY A 115 -21.41 -9.83 -14.54
C GLY A 115 -20.66 -11.06 -14.03
N PRO A 116 -19.86 -10.92 -12.96
CA PRO A 116 -19.09 -12.04 -12.42
C PRO A 116 -20.01 -13.26 -12.16
N PRO A 117 -19.51 -14.49 -12.34
CA PRO A 117 -20.32 -15.68 -12.14
C PRO A 117 -20.95 -15.67 -10.76
N LEU A 118 -22.25 -15.94 -10.68
CA LEU A 118 -22.93 -16.20 -9.42
C LEU A 118 -22.33 -17.48 -8.84
N VAL A 119 -21.45 -17.32 -7.85
CA VAL A 119 -20.86 -18.45 -7.12
C VAL A 119 -22.00 -19.20 -6.45
N SER A 120 -22.25 -20.44 -6.88
CA SER A 120 -23.27 -21.28 -6.25
C SER A 120 -22.88 -21.49 -4.78
N ILE A 121 -23.77 -21.14 -3.85
CA ILE A 121 -23.62 -21.38 -2.41
C ILE A 121 -23.92 -22.86 -2.10
N MET A 122 -23.56 -23.78 -2.99
CA MET A 122 -23.45 -25.18 -2.59
C MET A 122 -22.26 -25.26 -1.64
N ARG A 123 -22.49 -25.80 -0.44
CA ARG A 123 -21.44 -26.13 0.53
C ARG A 123 -20.42 -26.99 -0.21
N THR A 124 -19.32 -26.36 -0.63
CA THR A 124 -18.16 -27.05 -1.18
C THR A 124 -17.75 -28.12 -0.18
N ALA A 125 -17.35 -29.28 -0.70
CA ALA A 125 -16.93 -30.38 0.16
C ALA A 125 -15.84 -29.86 1.13
N PRO A 126 -15.72 -30.41 2.35
CA PRO A 126 -14.69 -29.99 3.31
C PRO A 126 -13.27 -29.92 2.73
N GLU A 127 -13.01 -30.65 1.65
CA GLU A 127 -11.74 -30.72 0.91
C GLU A 127 -11.40 -29.45 0.09
N ASP A 128 -12.34 -28.54 -0.13
CA ASP A 128 -12.15 -27.32 -0.93
C ASP A 128 -11.74 -26.08 -0.11
N ARG A 129 -11.66 -26.21 1.22
CA ARG A 129 -11.20 -25.10 2.07
C ARG A 129 -9.73 -24.79 1.82
N ARG A 130 -9.41 -23.51 1.68
CA ARG A 130 -8.05 -23.01 1.40
C ARG A 130 -7.41 -22.32 2.61
N ASN A 131 -6.09 -22.20 2.65
CA ASN A 131 -5.45 -21.33 3.63
C ASN A 131 -5.42 -19.91 3.11
N LEU A 132 -5.29 -18.97 4.04
CA LEU A 132 -4.97 -17.59 3.69
C LEU A 132 -3.51 -17.55 3.21
N ALA A 133 -3.29 -17.06 1.98
CA ALA A 133 -1.97 -16.97 1.40
C ALA A 133 -1.07 -16.01 2.20
N ARG A 134 0.18 -16.42 2.39
CA ARG A 134 1.21 -15.55 2.95
C ARG A 134 1.61 -14.50 1.91
N PHE A 135 1.63 -13.24 2.32
CA PHE A 135 2.03 -12.14 1.43
C PHE A 135 3.55 -12.05 1.29
N VAL A 136 4.04 -11.76 0.09
CA VAL A 136 5.46 -11.58 -0.22
C VAL A 136 5.97 -10.33 0.49
N SER A 137 7.06 -10.44 1.26
CA SER A 137 7.73 -9.28 1.86
C SER A 137 8.22 -8.32 0.77
N PRO A 138 8.17 -7.00 0.97
CA PRO A 138 8.82 -6.06 0.07
C PRO A 138 10.34 -6.31 -0.02
N ASP A 139 10.94 -5.96 -1.16
CA ASP A 139 12.38 -6.01 -1.37
C ASP A 139 13.12 -4.93 -0.54
N LEU A 140 14.43 -4.85 -0.71
CA LEU A 140 15.30 -3.92 -0.01
C LEU A 140 14.85 -2.45 -0.15
N PRO A 141 14.57 -1.74 0.95
CA PRO A 141 14.11 -0.36 0.88
C PRO A 141 15.22 0.60 0.44
N VAL A 142 14.87 1.51 -0.47
CA VAL A 142 15.70 2.63 -0.93
C VAL A 142 15.18 3.92 -0.32
N LEU A 143 16.10 4.77 0.12
CA LEU A 143 15.78 5.96 0.92
C LEU A 143 16.16 7.24 0.18
N SER A 144 15.38 8.30 0.44
CA SER A 144 15.80 9.68 0.22
C SER A 144 15.42 10.50 1.45
N SER A 145 16.21 11.52 1.77
CA SER A 145 15.93 12.39 2.91
C SER A 145 16.30 13.83 2.64
N GLY A 146 15.63 14.72 3.37
CA GLY A 146 15.87 16.15 3.27
C GLY A 146 15.12 16.91 4.35
N ARG A 147 15.16 18.23 4.21
CA ARG A 147 14.43 19.17 5.06
C ARG A 147 13.75 20.20 4.18
N SER A 148 12.44 20.32 4.37
CA SER A 148 11.62 21.16 3.51
C SER A 148 10.55 21.85 4.31
N THR A 149 10.09 22.98 3.77
CA THR A 149 8.89 23.63 4.28
C THR A 149 7.73 23.16 3.44
N PHE A 150 6.78 22.52 4.11
CA PHE A 150 5.54 22.02 3.53
C PHE A 150 4.39 22.95 3.85
N ARG A 151 3.37 22.91 3.00
CA ARG A 151 2.14 23.66 3.13
C ARG A 151 1.01 22.66 3.04
N PHE A 152 0.64 22.11 4.19
CA PHE A 152 -0.38 21.07 4.28
C PHE A 152 -1.78 21.67 4.31
N LEU A 153 -2.76 20.93 3.80
CA LEU A 153 -4.17 21.30 3.90
C LEU A 153 -4.58 21.45 5.37
N ARG A 154 -5.49 22.39 5.66
CA ARG A 154 -6.00 22.59 7.03
C ARG A 154 -6.72 21.36 7.55
N SER A 155 -7.45 20.68 6.67
CA SER A 155 -8.12 19.41 6.91
C SER A 155 -7.76 18.46 5.78
N LYS A 156 -7.40 17.22 6.12
CA LYS A 156 -7.23 16.17 5.13
C LYS A 156 -8.60 15.86 4.50
N PRO A 157 -8.74 15.85 3.16
CA PRO A 157 -9.96 15.39 2.49
C PRO A 157 -10.20 13.90 2.76
N GLU A 158 -11.44 13.44 2.55
CA GLU A 158 -11.72 12.00 2.50
C GLU A 158 -11.07 11.41 1.24
N LEU A 159 -10.69 10.13 1.30
CA LEU A 159 -9.97 9.47 0.20
C LEU A 159 -10.78 9.48 -1.10
N GLU A 160 -12.11 9.34 -1.03
CA GLU A 160 -13.04 9.38 -2.17
C GLU A 160 -13.00 10.73 -2.91
N SER A 161 -12.67 11.81 -2.18
CA SER A 161 -12.62 13.18 -2.71
C SER A 161 -11.20 13.64 -3.05
N PHE A 162 -10.20 12.80 -2.82
CA PHE A 162 -8.81 13.17 -2.98
C PHE A 162 -8.39 13.10 -4.45
N ASP A 163 -8.15 14.26 -5.06
CA ASP A 163 -7.50 14.34 -6.37
C ASP A 163 -6.01 14.71 -6.21
N PRO A 164 -5.06 13.82 -6.54
CA PRO A 164 -3.63 14.13 -6.45
C PRO A 164 -3.21 15.28 -7.38
N ARG A 165 -3.99 15.60 -8.43
CA ARG A 165 -3.69 16.69 -9.37
C ARG A 165 -4.24 18.02 -8.89
N GLN A 166 -5.21 18.01 -7.99
CA GLN A 166 -5.85 19.22 -7.50
C GLN A 166 -4.86 19.99 -6.62
N ARG A 167 -4.36 21.11 -7.16
CA ARG A 167 -3.66 22.13 -6.39
C ARG A 167 -4.71 23.01 -5.73
N GLU A 168 -5.40 22.46 -4.73
CA GLU A 168 -6.28 23.27 -3.88
C GLU A 168 -5.50 24.50 -3.39
N ASP A 169 -6.19 25.62 -3.15
CA ASP A 169 -5.60 26.94 -2.89
C ASP A 169 -4.64 26.88 -1.69
N GLN A 170 -3.38 26.54 -1.99
CA GLN A 170 -2.36 26.22 -0.99
C GLN A 170 -2.11 27.44 -0.07
N THR A 171 -2.54 28.63 -0.48
CA THR A 171 -2.39 29.89 0.26
C THR A 171 -2.88 29.80 1.71
N THR A 172 -3.90 28.99 2.00
CA THR A 172 -4.50 28.88 3.35
C THR A 172 -3.95 27.75 4.23
N GLY A 173 -3.10 26.88 3.68
CA GLY A 173 -2.57 25.69 4.37
C GLY A 173 -1.66 25.99 5.57
N LYS A 174 -1.54 25.02 6.49
CA LYS A 174 -0.60 25.07 7.61
C LYS A 174 0.82 24.89 7.07
N VAL A 175 1.67 25.90 7.29
CA VAL A 175 3.08 25.85 6.91
C VAL A 175 3.87 25.14 7.99
N VAL A 176 4.58 24.07 7.63
CA VAL A 176 5.38 23.25 8.55
C VAL A 176 6.75 22.99 7.94
N THR A 177 7.81 23.39 8.63
CA THR A 177 9.18 23.00 8.27
C THR A 177 9.53 21.71 9.00
N ALA A 178 9.77 20.64 8.24
CA ALA A 178 10.06 19.32 8.80
C ALA A 178 11.23 18.66 8.07
N ASN A 179 11.97 17.83 8.80
CA ASN A 179 12.80 16.82 8.17
C ASN A 179 11.89 15.72 7.64
N TRP A 180 12.29 15.09 6.54
CA TRP A 180 11.52 14.03 5.95
C TRP A 180 12.43 12.91 5.46
N VAL A 181 11.90 11.69 5.50
CA VAL A 181 12.50 10.52 4.86
C VAL A 181 11.43 9.87 4.00
N SER A 182 11.72 9.67 2.72
CA SER A 182 10.90 8.86 1.81
C SER A 182 11.52 7.48 1.68
N VAL A 183 10.72 6.45 1.93
CA VAL A 183 11.13 5.04 1.89
C VAL A 183 10.34 4.35 0.80
N ALA A 184 11.03 3.80 -0.19
CA ALA A 184 10.40 3.04 -1.26
C ALA A 184 10.96 1.63 -1.33
N ALA A 185 10.11 0.68 -1.71
CA ALA A 185 10.51 -0.71 -1.97
C ALA A 185 9.67 -1.29 -3.11
N GLN A 186 9.98 -2.51 -3.53
CA GLN A 186 9.25 -3.21 -4.59
C GLN A 186 8.61 -4.49 -4.05
N VAL A 187 7.39 -4.79 -4.48
CA VAL A 187 6.67 -6.02 -4.18
C VAL A 187 6.61 -6.88 -5.42
N ASP A 188 6.99 -8.15 -5.32
CA ASP A 188 6.93 -9.08 -6.44
C ASP A 188 5.52 -9.64 -6.65
N LEU A 189 4.86 -9.16 -7.71
CA LEU A 189 3.50 -9.57 -8.05
C LEU A 189 3.43 -10.99 -8.62
N VAL A 190 4.51 -11.49 -9.26
CA VAL A 190 4.54 -12.86 -9.82
C VAL A 190 4.65 -13.87 -8.70
N GLU A 191 5.57 -13.62 -7.76
CA GLU A 191 5.71 -14.47 -6.58
C GLU A 191 4.40 -14.45 -5.77
N GLN A 192 3.76 -13.28 -5.64
CA GLN A 192 2.49 -13.16 -4.95
C GLN A 192 1.36 -13.91 -5.66
N GLN A 193 1.28 -13.80 -6.99
CA GLN A 193 0.29 -14.54 -7.79
C GLN A 193 0.52 -16.05 -7.70
N SER A 194 1.77 -16.51 -7.70
CA SER A 194 2.11 -17.92 -7.50
C SER A 194 1.63 -18.42 -6.12
N LYS A 195 1.80 -17.62 -5.06
CA LYS A 195 1.27 -17.94 -3.72
C LYS A 195 -0.26 -17.98 -3.68
N PHE A 196 -0.93 -17.08 -4.40
CA PHE A 196 -2.39 -17.12 -4.56
C PHE A 196 -2.86 -18.38 -5.27
N LEU A 197 -2.21 -18.76 -6.37
CA LEU A 197 -2.54 -19.98 -7.11
C LEU A 197 -2.29 -21.24 -6.26
N ALA A 198 -1.19 -21.29 -5.50
CA ALA A 198 -0.88 -22.39 -4.60
C ALA A 198 -1.95 -22.58 -3.51
N GLU A 199 -2.51 -21.49 -3.00
CA GLU A 199 -3.63 -21.50 -2.05
C GLU A 199 -5.00 -21.44 -2.74
N ARG A 200 -5.06 -21.77 -4.04
CA ARG A 200 -6.30 -21.88 -4.84
C ARG A 200 -7.17 -20.63 -4.79
N TYR A 201 -6.61 -19.43 -4.72
CA TYR A 201 -7.40 -18.19 -4.78
C TYR A 201 -8.17 -18.10 -6.11
N PRO A 202 -9.31 -17.39 -6.17
CA PRO A 202 -10.03 -17.18 -7.43
C PRO A 202 -9.13 -16.59 -8.50
N GLU A 203 -9.27 -17.06 -9.74
CA GLU A 203 -8.56 -16.48 -10.88
C GLU A 203 -8.82 -14.98 -11.00
N GLY A 204 -7.79 -14.22 -11.35
CA GLY A 204 -7.86 -12.76 -11.42
C GLY A 204 -7.79 -12.06 -10.06
N THR A 205 -7.58 -12.75 -8.93
CA THR A 205 -7.35 -12.07 -7.65
C THR A 205 -6.10 -11.20 -7.74
N THR A 206 -6.27 -9.91 -7.44
CA THR A 206 -5.20 -8.91 -7.39
C THR A 206 -4.89 -8.52 -5.94
N LEU A 207 -3.70 -7.94 -5.74
CA LEU A 207 -3.30 -7.43 -4.44
C LEU A 207 -3.96 -6.07 -4.16
N GLN A 208 -4.92 -6.04 -3.25
CA GLN A 208 -5.61 -4.82 -2.81
C GLN A 208 -4.95 -4.26 -1.54
N ILE A 209 -3.94 -3.41 -1.71
CA ILE A 209 -3.24 -2.76 -0.60
C ILE A 209 -4.14 -1.68 0.01
N ALA A 210 -4.42 -1.82 1.30
CA ALA A 210 -5.20 -0.87 2.09
C ALA A 210 -4.32 0.23 2.72
N LYS A 211 -3.10 -0.10 3.13
CA LYS A 211 -2.16 0.84 3.76
C LYS A 211 -0.71 0.36 3.64
N VAL A 212 0.22 1.31 3.50
CA VAL A 212 1.67 1.08 3.60
C VAL A 212 2.13 1.49 4.99
N HIS A 213 2.82 0.57 5.67
CA HIS A 213 3.28 0.73 7.05
C HIS A 213 4.80 0.86 7.08
N LEU A 214 5.29 1.73 7.96
CA LEU A 214 6.70 2.02 8.09
C LEU A 214 7.12 1.88 9.57
N GLN A 215 8.28 1.27 9.79
CA GLN A 215 8.94 1.26 11.09
C GLN A 215 10.34 1.83 10.96
N ARG A 216 10.80 2.48 12.02
CA ARG A 216 12.18 2.97 12.14
C ARG A 216 12.83 2.48 13.42
N ARG A 217 14.15 2.45 13.45
CA ARG A 217 14.95 2.24 14.66
C ARG A 217 16.13 3.21 14.63
N ASP A 218 16.40 3.85 15.76
CA ASP A 218 17.56 4.72 15.92
C ASP A 218 18.82 3.87 16.09
N VAL A 219 19.80 4.05 15.21
CA VAL A 219 21.08 3.35 15.23
C VAL A 219 21.96 3.84 16.38
N ASN A 220 21.72 5.06 16.87
CA ASN A 220 22.44 5.61 18.02
C ASN A 220 22.02 4.95 19.33
N ASP A 221 20.88 4.25 19.37
CA ASP A 221 20.41 3.44 20.48
C ASP A 221 20.30 1.96 20.06
N PRO A 222 21.37 1.16 20.21
CA PRO A 222 21.37 -0.26 19.83
C PRO A 222 20.32 -1.10 20.56
N GLY A 223 19.87 -0.66 21.74
CA GLY A 223 18.80 -1.30 22.52
C GLY A 223 17.39 -0.84 22.11
N GLY A 224 17.31 0.17 21.26
CA GLY A 224 16.06 0.77 20.80
C GLY A 224 15.18 -0.26 20.08
N ALA A 225 13.93 -0.35 20.52
CA ALA A 225 12.91 -1.13 19.84
C ALA A 225 12.55 -0.48 18.49
N TRP A 226 11.94 -1.27 17.60
CA TRP A 226 11.33 -0.72 16.39
C TRP A 226 10.14 0.15 16.76
N GLU A 227 10.14 1.38 16.25
CA GLU A 227 9.07 2.37 16.41
C GLU A 227 8.17 2.35 15.17
N ASP A 228 6.86 2.25 15.36
CA ASP A 228 5.87 2.43 14.30
C ASP A 228 5.81 3.91 13.90
N VAL A 229 6.04 4.19 12.62
CA VAL A 229 6.00 5.55 12.07
C VAL A 229 4.59 5.84 11.56
N GLU A 230 4.01 6.95 12.01
CA GLU A 230 2.81 7.50 11.39
C GLU A 230 3.17 8.05 10.01
N THR A 231 2.93 7.25 8.97
CA THR A 231 3.22 7.63 7.59
C THR A 231 2.39 8.85 7.19
N PHE A 232 3.00 9.81 6.50
CA PHE A 232 2.26 10.94 5.97
C PHE A 232 1.23 10.46 4.95
N LEU A 233 -0.03 10.82 5.18
CA LEU A 233 -1.14 10.64 4.24
C LEU A 233 -1.79 12.00 3.97
N PRO A 234 -1.96 12.41 2.70
CA PRO A 234 -2.59 13.67 2.35
C PRO A 234 -4.12 13.63 2.48
N PHE A 235 -4.70 12.45 2.69
CA PHE A 235 -6.12 12.19 2.88
C PHE A 235 -6.36 11.51 4.24
N LYS A 236 -7.62 11.50 4.68
CA LYS A 236 -8.05 10.70 5.83
C LYS A 236 -8.06 9.22 5.45
N GLU A 237 -7.73 8.36 6.41
CA GLU A 237 -7.80 6.92 6.20
C GLU A 237 -9.24 6.51 5.84
N PRO A 238 -9.43 5.69 4.79
CA PRO A 238 -10.75 5.31 4.36
C PRO A 238 -11.45 4.49 5.45
N ARG A 239 -12.75 4.75 5.63
CA ARG A 239 -13.53 4.07 6.67
C ARG A 239 -13.56 2.57 6.40
N ARG A 240 -13.02 1.80 7.34
CA ARG A 240 -12.98 0.33 7.23
C ARG A 240 -14.38 -0.29 7.32
N PRO A 241 -14.67 -1.35 6.54
CA PRO A 241 -15.88 -2.15 6.67
C PRO A 241 -16.09 -2.66 8.10
N ILE A 242 -17.35 -2.71 8.53
CA ILE A 242 -17.69 -3.23 9.87
C ILE A 242 -18.01 -4.72 9.73
N LEU A 243 -17.19 -5.55 10.36
CA LEU A 243 -17.42 -6.99 10.46
C LEU A 243 -18.18 -7.27 11.75
N THR A 244 -19.41 -7.78 11.63
CA THR A 244 -20.25 -8.19 12.76
C THR A 244 -20.37 -9.70 12.78
N VAL A 245 -19.99 -10.33 13.90
CA VAL A 245 -20.23 -11.76 14.14
C VAL A 245 -21.62 -11.92 14.72
N LEU A 246 -22.49 -12.65 14.04
CA LEU A 246 -23.84 -12.96 14.47
C LEU A 246 -23.82 -14.09 15.53
N PRO A 247 -24.85 -14.23 16.39
CA PRO A 247 -24.90 -15.25 17.43
C PRO A 247 -24.78 -16.69 16.92
N ASP A 248 -25.16 -16.94 15.67
CA ASP A 248 -25.07 -18.25 15.01
C ASP A 248 -23.67 -18.53 14.40
N GLY A 249 -22.70 -17.64 14.62
CA GLY A 249 -21.34 -17.74 14.10
C GLY A 249 -21.19 -17.27 12.66
N ARG A 250 -22.26 -16.89 11.95
CA ARG A 250 -22.15 -16.25 10.64
C ARG A 250 -21.60 -14.84 10.79
N MET A 251 -20.93 -14.34 9.76
CA MET A 251 -20.40 -12.98 9.76
C MET A 251 -21.10 -12.13 8.71
N ARG A 252 -21.40 -10.89 9.06
CA ARG A 252 -21.92 -9.86 8.14
C ARG A 252 -20.88 -8.76 8.02
N VAL A 253 -20.45 -8.46 6.79
CA VAL A 253 -19.52 -7.37 6.51
C VAL A 253 -20.28 -6.24 5.82
N GLN A 254 -20.39 -5.09 6.47
CA GLN A 254 -21.07 -3.92 5.91
C GLN A 254 -20.07 -3.00 5.20
N GLY A 255 -20.36 -2.61 3.96
CA GLY A 255 -19.53 -1.67 3.19
C GLY A 255 -18.32 -2.29 2.47
N MET A 256 -18.24 -3.62 2.36
CA MET A 256 -17.08 -4.29 1.75
C MET A 256 -16.89 -3.95 0.27
N GLU A 257 -17.96 -3.91 -0.52
CA GLU A 257 -17.89 -3.61 -1.96
C GLU A 257 -17.45 -2.17 -2.22
N ALA A 258 -18.07 -1.20 -1.53
CA ALA A 258 -17.68 0.21 -1.62
C ALA A 258 -16.19 0.40 -1.24
N TYR A 259 -15.74 -0.27 -0.17
CA TYR A 259 -14.34 -0.22 0.25
C TYR A 259 -13.40 -0.84 -0.80
N ARG A 260 -13.77 -1.98 -1.41
CA ARG A 260 -12.99 -2.59 -2.49
C ARG A 260 -12.87 -1.66 -3.70
N SER A 261 -13.99 -1.11 -4.16
CA SER A 261 -14.02 -0.17 -5.27
C SER A 261 -13.13 1.04 -4.98
N LEU A 262 -13.19 1.58 -3.76
CA LEU A 262 -12.34 2.70 -3.35
C LEU A 262 -10.85 2.32 -3.34
N LEU A 263 -10.48 1.15 -2.81
CA LEU A 263 -9.10 0.68 -2.82
C LEU A 263 -8.56 0.47 -4.24
N ASP A 264 -9.39 -0.01 -5.16
CA ASP A 264 -9.00 -0.23 -6.55
C ASP A 264 -8.84 1.10 -7.31
N GLU A 265 -9.77 2.04 -7.12
CA GLU A 265 -9.73 3.38 -7.71
C GLU A 265 -8.53 4.18 -7.19
N MET A 266 -8.31 4.14 -5.88
CA MET A 266 -7.28 4.95 -5.20
C MET A 266 -5.99 4.19 -4.95
N ARG A 267 -5.79 3.03 -5.62
CA ARG A 267 -4.62 2.17 -5.47
C ARG A 267 -3.31 2.94 -5.60
N GLU A 268 -3.20 3.80 -6.60
CA GLU A 268 -1.96 4.56 -6.83
C GLU A 268 -1.70 5.55 -5.70
N ALA A 269 -2.72 6.30 -5.24
CA ALA A 269 -2.56 7.26 -4.15
C ALA A 269 -2.23 6.58 -2.80
N ILE A 270 -2.74 5.37 -2.56
CA ILE A 270 -2.45 4.59 -1.35
C ILE A 270 -1.02 4.02 -1.39
N VAL A 271 -0.63 3.48 -2.54
CA VAL A 271 0.65 2.78 -2.69
C VAL A 271 1.81 3.75 -2.94
N LEU A 272 1.56 4.82 -3.69
CA LEU A 272 2.51 5.87 -4.07
C LEU A 272 2.04 7.20 -3.52
N THR A 273 2.08 7.34 -2.20
CA THR A 273 1.52 8.52 -1.52
C THR A 273 2.13 9.81 -2.07
N PRO A 274 1.34 10.74 -2.65
CA PRO A 274 1.89 11.95 -3.23
C PRO A 274 2.35 12.92 -2.14
N PHE A 275 3.61 13.35 -2.23
CA PHE A 275 4.24 14.16 -1.18
C PHE A 275 4.86 15.46 -1.71
N GLY A 276 5.48 15.43 -2.89
CA GLY A 276 6.21 16.58 -3.44
C GLY A 276 5.35 17.81 -3.75
N GLN A 277 4.04 17.64 -3.97
CA GLN A 277 3.13 18.76 -4.29
C GLN A 277 2.89 19.74 -3.14
N TYR A 278 3.15 19.33 -1.91
CA TYR A 278 2.98 20.17 -0.72
C TYR A 278 4.22 21.00 -0.40
N GLN A 279 5.31 20.84 -1.17
CA GLN A 279 6.56 21.53 -0.92
C GLN A 279 6.46 23.02 -1.31
N ALA A 280 6.71 23.89 -0.34
CA ALA A 280 6.82 25.34 -0.54
C ALA A 280 8.27 25.81 -0.70
N SER A 281 9.21 25.27 0.10
CA SER A 281 10.63 25.62 0.04
C SER A 281 11.53 24.52 0.62
N GLY A 282 12.85 24.73 0.62
CA GLY A 282 13.83 23.77 1.12
C GLY A 282 14.23 22.70 0.11
N ASP A 283 14.69 21.55 0.58
CA ASP A 283 15.17 20.44 -0.27
C ASP A 283 14.08 19.90 -1.16
N LYS A 284 14.36 19.71 -2.45
CA LYS A 284 13.39 19.09 -3.35
C LYS A 284 13.06 17.71 -2.79
N VAL A 285 11.77 17.42 -2.63
CA VAL A 285 11.31 16.07 -2.31
C VAL A 285 11.62 15.20 -3.51
N GLU A 286 12.70 14.45 -3.43
CA GLU A 286 13.11 13.48 -4.43
C GLU A 286 12.48 12.14 -4.10
N LEU A 287 11.97 11.44 -5.11
CA LEU A 287 11.53 10.07 -4.95
C LEU A 287 12.77 9.17 -4.86
N PRO A 288 12.79 8.16 -3.98
CA PRO A 288 13.88 7.19 -3.96
C PRO A 288 14.06 6.54 -5.34
N ALA A 289 15.30 6.26 -5.74
CA ALA A 289 15.60 5.75 -7.08
C ALA A 289 15.25 4.25 -7.21
N VAL A 290 13.95 3.96 -7.30
CA VAL A 290 13.40 2.61 -7.51
C VAL A 290 12.85 2.51 -8.93
N PRO A 291 13.10 1.41 -9.68
CA PRO A 291 12.55 1.22 -11.03
C PRO A 291 11.04 1.45 -11.08
N TYR A 292 10.60 2.24 -12.07
CA TYR A 292 9.22 2.58 -12.34
C TYR A 292 8.46 3.34 -11.23
N LEU A 293 9.16 3.82 -10.19
CA LEU A 293 8.52 4.67 -9.17
C LEU A 293 8.18 6.06 -9.73
N ASP A 294 9.06 6.62 -10.56
CA ASP A 294 8.93 7.98 -11.09
C ASP A 294 8.25 8.03 -12.47
N GLU A 295 8.46 7.00 -13.29
CA GLU A 295 7.85 6.84 -14.61
C GLU A 295 7.24 5.43 -14.69
N PRO A 296 6.04 5.19 -14.13
CA PRO A 296 5.40 3.88 -14.20
C PRO A 296 5.22 3.45 -15.66
N PRO A 297 5.34 2.15 -15.98
CA PRO A 297 5.14 1.69 -17.35
C PRO A 297 3.71 2.00 -17.74
N ASP A 298 3.54 2.59 -18.92
CA ASP A 298 2.21 2.79 -19.50
C ASP A 298 1.55 1.41 -19.68
N ARG A 299 0.46 1.17 -18.93
CA ARG A 299 -0.22 -0.12 -18.88
C ARG A 299 -0.80 -0.51 -20.24
N GLU A 300 -1.22 0.47 -21.03
CA GLU A 300 -1.74 0.23 -22.38
C GLU A 300 -0.58 -0.11 -23.33
N ALA A 301 0.55 0.58 -23.19
CA ALA A 301 1.74 0.31 -23.99
C ALA A 301 2.49 -0.96 -23.58
N ALA A 302 2.32 -1.49 -22.37
CA ALA A 302 3.00 -2.70 -21.89
C ALA A 302 2.71 -3.94 -22.75
N ASN A 303 1.54 -3.97 -23.40
CA ASN A 303 1.14 -5.01 -24.35
C ASN A 303 1.36 -4.61 -25.82
N SER A 304 1.73 -3.34 -26.08
CA SER A 304 2.02 -2.87 -27.44
C SER A 304 3.49 -3.15 -27.79
N PRO A 305 3.80 -3.58 -29.02
CA PRO A 305 5.18 -3.66 -29.51
C PRO A 305 5.91 -2.30 -29.52
N THR A 306 5.20 -1.18 -29.34
CA THR A 306 5.75 0.17 -29.11
C THR A 306 6.01 0.49 -27.63
N ALA A 307 6.06 -0.51 -26.76
CA ALA A 307 6.43 -0.39 -25.35
C ALA A 307 7.66 0.53 -25.17
N PRO A 308 7.71 1.32 -24.09
CA PRO A 308 8.71 2.36 -23.92
C PRO A 308 10.12 1.80 -24.06
N ASN A 309 10.95 2.47 -24.87
CA ASN A 309 12.27 2.03 -25.28
C ASN A 309 13.10 1.52 -24.08
N PRO A 310 13.26 0.20 -23.89
CA PRO A 310 13.93 -0.36 -22.72
C PRO A 310 15.36 0.15 -22.57
N GLY A 311 16.00 0.52 -23.70
CA GLY A 311 17.31 1.17 -23.73
C GLY A 311 17.36 2.54 -23.03
N ARG A 312 16.26 3.31 -23.00
CA ARG A 312 16.18 4.59 -22.27
C ARG A 312 16.22 4.36 -20.76
N PHE A 313 15.44 3.40 -20.27
CA PHE A 313 15.39 3.09 -18.84
C PHE A 313 16.67 2.41 -18.37
N SER A 314 17.18 1.43 -19.12
CA SER A 314 18.42 0.72 -18.77
C SER A 314 19.58 1.69 -18.57
N LYS A 315 19.79 2.60 -19.53
CA LYS A 315 20.84 3.60 -19.47
C LYS A 315 20.68 4.52 -18.26
N ARG A 316 19.48 5.05 -18.04
CA ARG A 316 19.21 5.94 -16.90
C ARG A 316 19.45 5.25 -15.56
N TRP A 317 18.96 4.02 -15.40
CA TRP A 317 19.14 3.26 -14.16
C TRP A 317 20.60 2.86 -13.95
N LEU A 318 21.36 2.54 -15.00
CA LEU A 318 22.81 2.33 -14.94
C LEU A 318 23.57 3.59 -14.52
N ASP A 319 23.23 4.74 -15.10
CA ASP A 319 23.83 6.02 -14.75
C ASP A 319 23.58 6.35 -13.28
N TRP A 320 22.34 6.14 -12.80
CA TRP A 320 21.97 6.31 -11.40
C TRP A 320 22.65 5.29 -10.48
N ALA A 321 22.76 4.02 -10.86
CA ALA A 321 23.47 3.02 -10.06
C ALA A 321 24.95 3.39 -9.89
N ASN A 322 25.59 3.86 -10.97
CA ASN A 322 26.95 4.37 -10.92
C ASN A 322 27.07 5.65 -10.07
N ALA A 323 26.09 6.54 -10.14
CA ALA A 323 26.04 7.74 -9.31
C ALA A 323 25.88 7.39 -7.83
N ALA A 324 25.02 6.42 -7.50
CA ALA A 324 24.79 5.92 -6.15
C ALA A 324 26.07 5.33 -5.54
N LEU A 325 26.83 4.52 -6.30
CA LEU A 325 28.11 3.96 -5.85
C LEU A 325 29.21 5.01 -5.64
N LYS A 326 29.05 6.20 -6.21
CA LYS A 326 30.03 7.30 -6.15
C LYS A 326 29.56 8.46 -5.27
N GLY A 327 28.36 8.41 -4.68
CA GLY A 327 27.75 9.52 -3.95
C GLY A 327 27.57 10.78 -4.82
N ARG A 328 27.15 10.60 -6.08
CA ARG A 328 26.88 11.69 -7.03
C ARG A 328 25.39 11.89 -7.21
N LYS A 329 24.99 13.10 -7.61
CA LYS A 329 23.58 13.45 -7.90
C LYS A 329 22.90 12.39 -8.78
N PRO A 330 21.66 11.96 -8.45
CA PRO A 330 20.79 12.54 -7.41
C PRO A 330 21.13 12.13 -5.97
N PHE A 331 22.07 11.22 -5.76
CA PHE A 331 22.45 10.74 -4.43
C PHE A 331 23.35 11.75 -3.71
N LYS A 332 23.04 12.00 -2.43
CA LYS A 332 23.86 12.85 -1.53
C LYS A 332 25.08 12.11 -0.99
N ASP A 333 24.94 10.80 -0.78
CA ASP A 333 25.91 9.92 -0.13
C ASP A 333 26.00 8.59 -0.91
N VAL A 334 27.01 7.76 -0.61
CA VAL A 334 27.16 6.45 -1.27
C VAL A 334 26.01 5.52 -0.89
N ASP A 335 25.28 5.03 -1.88
CA ASP A 335 24.08 4.21 -1.69
C ASP A 335 24.17 2.87 -2.44
N PRO A 336 24.76 1.83 -1.84
CA PRO A 336 24.86 0.52 -2.48
C PRO A 336 23.50 -0.19 -2.60
N TYR A 337 22.48 0.24 -1.85
CA TYR A 337 21.15 -0.36 -1.84
C TYR A 337 20.39 0.09 -3.09
N ALA A 338 20.41 1.40 -3.37
CA ALA A 338 19.89 1.94 -4.62
C ALA A 338 20.60 1.33 -5.84
N ALA A 339 21.94 1.23 -5.79
CA ALA A 339 22.70 0.62 -6.88
C ALA A 339 22.30 -0.84 -7.14
N LEU A 340 22.07 -1.64 -6.09
CA LEU A 340 21.59 -3.02 -6.20
C LEU A 340 20.19 -3.08 -6.84
N VAL A 341 19.24 -2.30 -6.35
CA VAL A 341 17.85 -2.32 -6.85
C VAL A 341 17.79 -1.88 -8.32
N LEU A 342 18.52 -0.80 -8.67
CA LEU A 342 18.56 -0.29 -10.05
C LEU A 342 19.22 -1.27 -11.02
N THR A 343 20.37 -1.86 -10.66
CA THR A 343 21.08 -2.81 -11.54
C THR A 343 20.30 -4.10 -11.74
N ARG A 344 19.60 -4.60 -10.71
CA ARG A 344 18.67 -5.72 -10.86
C ARG A 344 17.51 -5.38 -11.80
N GLY A 345 16.98 -4.16 -11.71
CA GLY A 345 15.98 -3.67 -12.66
C GLY A 345 16.49 -3.70 -14.11
N VAL A 346 17.74 -3.31 -14.35
CA VAL A 346 18.35 -3.34 -15.70
C VAL A 346 18.50 -4.77 -16.21
N VAL A 347 19.03 -5.70 -15.41
CA VAL A 347 19.25 -7.09 -15.84
C VAL A 347 17.92 -7.83 -16.04
N GLY A 348 16.91 -7.54 -15.22
CA GLY A 348 15.61 -8.18 -15.31
C GLY A 348 14.69 -7.63 -16.40
N LEU A 349 14.95 -6.43 -16.93
CA LEU A 349 14.11 -5.79 -17.93
C LEU A 349 14.35 -6.42 -19.32
N PRO A 350 13.33 -7.02 -19.97
CA PRO A 350 13.51 -7.61 -21.29
C PRO A 350 13.65 -6.55 -22.38
N GLY A 351 14.41 -6.89 -23.42
CA GLY A 351 14.69 -6.00 -24.56
C GLY A 351 15.79 -4.96 -24.31
N VAL A 352 16.45 -5.01 -23.14
CA VAL A 352 17.61 -4.15 -22.84
C VAL A 352 18.80 -4.53 -23.72
N PRO A 353 19.57 -3.56 -24.25
CA PRO A 353 20.79 -3.86 -25.01
C PRO A 353 21.78 -4.71 -24.20
N GLU A 354 22.37 -5.74 -24.81
CA GLU A 354 23.30 -6.66 -24.13
C GLU A 354 24.46 -5.94 -23.43
N LYS A 355 24.96 -4.86 -24.02
CA LYS A 355 26.01 -4.02 -23.42
C LYS A 355 25.61 -3.44 -22.06
N ASP A 356 24.33 -3.07 -21.90
CA ASP A 356 23.80 -2.47 -20.67
C ASP A 356 23.57 -3.58 -19.64
N VAL A 357 23.09 -4.75 -20.07
CA VAL A 357 22.96 -5.94 -19.21
C VAL A 357 24.34 -6.37 -18.68
N ALA A 358 25.35 -6.44 -19.53
CA ALA A 358 26.72 -6.78 -19.14
C ALA A 358 27.31 -5.75 -18.17
N ALA A 359 27.07 -4.46 -18.40
CA ALA A 359 27.50 -3.40 -17.49
C ALA A 359 26.79 -3.50 -16.12
N ALA A 360 25.49 -3.80 -16.09
CA ALA A 360 24.74 -4.00 -14.86
C ALA A 360 25.22 -5.24 -14.10
N GLN A 361 25.46 -6.36 -14.81
CA GLN A 361 25.98 -7.59 -14.22
C GLN A 361 27.36 -7.37 -13.59
N ALA A 362 28.25 -6.65 -14.27
CA ALA A 362 29.57 -6.32 -13.72
C ALA A 362 29.49 -5.48 -12.43
N ILE A 363 28.43 -4.67 -12.26
CA ILE A 363 28.18 -3.95 -11.00
C ILE A 363 27.63 -4.91 -9.94
N LEU A 364 26.68 -5.79 -10.30
CA LEU A 364 26.11 -6.80 -9.42
C LEU A 364 27.17 -7.75 -8.85
N ASP A 365 28.16 -8.15 -9.65
CA ASP A 365 29.22 -9.06 -9.22
C ASP A 365 30.13 -8.43 -8.15
N ARG A 366 30.30 -7.10 -8.17
CA ARG A 366 31.15 -6.33 -7.23
C ARG A 366 30.40 -5.80 -6.01
N LEU A 367 29.08 -5.68 -6.08
CA LEU A 367 28.23 -5.14 -5.02
C LEU A 367 28.27 -5.92 -3.69
N PRO A 368 28.31 -7.27 -3.66
CA PRO A 368 28.33 -8.05 -2.43
C PRO A 368 29.48 -7.70 -1.47
N GLU A 369 30.60 -7.20 -2.00
CA GLU A 369 31.75 -6.76 -1.20
C GLU A 369 31.47 -5.47 -0.44
N LYS A 370 30.59 -4.62 -0.97
CA LYS A 370 30.21 -3.32 -0.41
C LYS A 370 28.97 -3.40 0.49
N LEU A 371 28.23 -4.51 0.45
CA LEU A 371 27.02 -4.70 1.24
C LEU A 371 27.33 -5.35 2.60
N PRO A 372 26.54 -5.02 3.65
CA PRO A 372 26.57 -5.75 4.91
C PRO A 372 26.40 -7.26 4.69
N ARG A 373 27.05 -8.08 5.54
CA ARG A 373 27.06 -9.55 5.39
C ARG A 373 25.65 -10.14 5.29
N GLU A 374 24.71 -9.60 6.06
CA GLU A 374 23.31 -10.03 6.13
C GLU A 374 22.54 -9.82 4.82
N LEU A 375 22.99 -8.88 3.98
CA LEU A 375 22.33 -8.56 2.71
C LEU A 375 22.99 -9.21 1.49
N ARG A 376 24.11 -9.91 1.66
CA ARG A 376 24.75 -10.66 0.57
C ARG A 376 23.83 -11.71 -0.07
N PRO A 377 22.94 -12.41 0.65
CA PRO A 377 21.96 -13.31 0.03
C PRO A 377 21.01 -12.58 -0.91
N PHE A 378 20.56 -11.37 -0.54
CA PHE A 378 19.70 -10.54 -1.41
C PHE A 378 20.40 -10.17 -2.70
N ALA A 379 21.68 -9.78 -2.63
CA ALA A 379 22.48 -9.46 -3.80
C ALA A 379 22.68 -10.62 -4.77
N LYS A 380 22.63 -11.86 -4.28
CA LYS A 380 22.77 -13.09 -5.09
C LYS A 380 21.45 -13.58 -5.70
N SER A 381 20.32 -13.00 -5.31
CA SER A 381 19.03 -13.44 -5.82
C SER A 381 18.85 -13.02 -7.29
N SER A 382 18.21 -13.89 -8.08
CA SER A 382 18.03 -13.67 -9.51
C SER A 382 17.33 -12.32 -9.78
N PRO A 383 17.82 -11.52 -10.74
CA PRO A 383 17.11 -10.33 -11.21
C PRO A 383 15.69 -10.66 -11.67
N ARG A 384 14.75 -9.74 -11.42
CA ARG A 384 13.32 -9.90 -11.71
C ARG A 384 12.89 -8.79 -12.67
N ASP A 385 11.93 -9.06 -13.57
CA ASP A 385 11.40 -8.05 -14.48
C ASP A 385 10.72 -6.92 -13.68
N PRO A 386 11.26 -5.69 -13.70
CA PRO A 386 10.73 -4.59 -12.90
C PRO A 386 9.30 -4.22 -13.29
N ARG A 387 8.80 -4.57 -14.48
CA ARG A 387 7.40 -4.34 -14.88
C ARG A 387 6.41 -5.22 -14.12
N ARG A 388 6.92 -6.31 -13.52
CA ARG A 388 6.16 -7.23 -12.68
C ARG A 388 6.35 -6.97 -11.19
N LEU A 389 7.06 -5.90 -10.86
CA LEU A 389 7.24 -5.41 -9.51
C LEU A 389 6.33 -4.20 -9.30
N MET A 390 5.70 -4.12 -8.13
CA MET A 390 4.92 -2.95 -7.73
C MET A 390 5.73 -2.10 -6.76
N PRO A 391 6.10 -0.87 -7.11
CA PRO A 391 6.72 0.04 -6.15
C PRO A 391 5.71 0.41 -5.07
N ILE A 392 6.16 0.47 -3.82
CA ILE A 392 5.41 1.01 -2.66
C ILE A 392 6.24 2.14 -2.06
N LEU A 393 5.58 3.18 -1.53
CA LEU A 393 6.22 4.39 -1.01
C LEU A 393 5.55 4.85 0.28
N ALA A 394 6.36 5.19 1.27
CA ALA A 394 5.93 5.81 2.52
C ALA A 394 6.84 7.00 2.88
N HIS A 395 6.30 7.96 3.61
CA HIS A 395 7.02 9.15 4.06
C HIS A 395 6.95 9.27 5.58
N ASP A 396 8.12 9.47 6.19
CA ASP A 396 8.29 9.85 7.59
C ASP A 396 8.52 11.36 7.68
N LEU A 397 7.73 12.07 8.49
CA LEU A 397 7.82 13.51 8.77
C LEU A 397 8.25 13.83 10.19
N THR A 398 8.44 12.81 11.03
CA THR A 398 8.84 12.95 12.42
C THR A 398 10.30 12.56 12.72
N PRO A 399 11.24 12.43 11.76
CA PRO A 399 12.59 12.01 12.11
C PRO A 399 13.33 13.16 12.82
N VAL A 400 13.96 12.83 13.95
CA VAL A 400 14.66 13.81 14.79
C VAL A 400 16.00 14.19 14.15
N PRO A 401 16.30 15.48 13.93
CA PRO A 401 17.59 15.89 13.39
C PRO A 401 18.75 15.50 14.32
N GLY A 402 19.87 15.09 13.74
CA GLY A 402 21.06 14.58 14.44
C GLY A 402 21.04 13.07 14.69
N HIS A 403 19.90 12.40 14.52
CA HIS A 403 19.78 10.96 14.68
C HIS A 403 20.06 10.22 13.36
N THR A 404 20.47 8.96 13.49
CA THR A 404 20.67 8.06 12.35
C THR A 404 19.67 6.92 12.44
N TYR A 405 18.80 6.78 11.45
CA TYR A 405 17.76 5.75 11.47
C TYR A 405 17.99 4.65 10.45
N VAL A 406 17.54 3.44 10.76
CA VAL A 406 17.24 2.39 9.78
C VAL A 406 15.74 2.19 9.70
N TYR A 407 15.23 1.88 8.51
CA TYR A 407 13.82 1.72 8.22
C TYR A 407 13.51 0.32 7.70
N ARG A 408 12.27 -0.11 7.90
CA ARG A 408 11.68 -1.27 7.22
C ARG A 408 10.24 -0.97 6.88
N ILE A 409 9.75 -1.55 5.80
CA ILE A 409 8.44 -1.24 5.22
C ILE A 409 7.66 -2.54 4.99
N ARG A 410 6.34 -2.48 5.19
CA ARG A 410 5.40 -3.57 4.87
C ARG A 410 4.10 -2.98 4.35
N TYR A 411 3.23 -3.83 3.85
CA TYR A 411 1.90 -3.40 3.41
C TYR A 411 0.80 -4.23 4.06
N GLU A 412 -0.36 -3.62 4.19
CA GLU A 412 -1.59 -4.20 4.70
C GLU A 412 -2.53 -4.44 3.51
N VAL A 413 -3.04 -5.66 3.38
CA VAL A 413 -3.87 -6.10 2.24
C VAL A 413 -5.27 -6.42 2.73
N LEU A 414 -6.28 -6.08 1.92
CA LEU A 414 -7.64 -6.54 2.14
C LEU A 414 -7.75 -8.07 2.02
N ASN A 415 -8.29 -8.72 3.04
CA ASN A 415 -8.61 -10.14 2.98
C ASN A 415 -9.85 -10.34 2.12
N ILE A 416 -9.69 -10.93 0.93
CA ILE A 416 -10.81 -11.18 0.02
C ILE A 416 -11.86 -12.15 0.59
N PHE A 417 -11.48 -12.95 1.60
CA PHE A 417 -12.33 -13.91 2.29
C PHE A 417 -12.88 -13.39 3.63
N ALA A 418 -12.66 -12.10 3.95
CA ALA A 418 -13.23 -11.50 5.15
C ALA A 418 -14.76 -11.67 5.16
N GLY A 419 -15.29 -12.20 6.26
CA GLY A 419 -16.72 -12.53 6.40
C GLY A 419 -17.12 -13.93 5.92
N ASN A 420 -16.26 -14.64 5.19
CA ASN A 420 -16.59 -15.96 4.64
C ASN A 420 -15.82 -17.09 5.33
N THR A 421 -16.33 -17.55 6.48
CA THR A 421 -15.73 -18.68 7.22
C THR A 421 -15.74 -20.00 6.46
N GLY A 422 -16.62 -20.15 5.45
CA GLY A 422 -16.78 -21.40 4.70
C GLY A 422 -15.61 -21.69 3.76
N GLU A 423 -14.92 -20.65 3.29
CA GLU A 423 -13.84 -20.74 2.30
C GLU A 423 -12.48 -21.08 2.92
N LEU A 424 -12.28 -20.75 4.20
CA LEU A 424 -10.99 -20.86 4.87
C LEU A 424 -10.91 -22.09 5.77
N ARG A 425 -9.75 -22.75 5.77
CA ARG A 425 -9.46 -23.85 6.69
C ARG A 425 -9.51 -23.40 8.15
N ASN A 426 -9.03 -22.20 8.43
CA ASN A 426 -9.10 -21.55 9.73
C ASN A 426 -10.19 -20.45 9.71
N PRO A 427 -11.35 -20.66 10.35
CA PRO A 427 -12.42 -19.67 10.39
C PRO A 427 -12.04 -18.33 11.01
N ARG A 428 -11.01 -18.29 11.87
CA ARG A 428 -10.54 -17.04 12.50
C ARG A 428 -9.87 -16.11 11.48
N ASP A 429 -9.33 -16.63 10.39
CA ASP A 429 -8.73 -15.77 9.36
C ASP A 429 -9.81 -14.98 8.61
N ALA A 430 -11.04 -15.50 8.50
CA ALA A 430 -12.16 -14.76 7.90
C ALA A 430 -12.67 -13.62 8.79
N GLN A 431 -12.31 -13.60 10.08
CA GLN A 431 -12.60 -12.48 10.99
C GLN A 431 -11.62 -11.31 10.79
N ARG A 432 -10.51 -11.54 10.08
CA ARG A 432 -9.52 -10.50 9.79
C ARG A 432 -9.93 -9.79 8.51
N LEU A 433 -10.30 -8.51 8.63
CA LEU A 433 -10.58 -7.67 7.48
C LEU A 433 -9.34 -7.49 6.59
N THR A 434 -8.18 -7.33 7.22
CA THR A 434 -6.91 -7.12 6.54
C THR A 434 -5.83 -8.04 7.09
N VAL A 435 -4.77 -8.23 6.30
CA VAL A 435 -3.63 -9.08 6.63
C VAL A 435 -2.35 -8.33 6.25
N PHE A 436 -1.33 -8.45 7.10
CA PHE A 436 -0.04 -7.81 6.86
C PHE A 436 0.89 -8.72 6.07
N SER A 437 1.70 -8.12 5.19
CA SER A 437 2.92 -8.77 4.72
C SER A 437 3.96 -8.87 5.84
N ASP A 438 4.95 -9.72 5.62
CA ASP A 438 6.19 -9.64 6.39
C ASP A 438 6.90 -8.30 6.12
N TRP A 439 7.74 -7.89 7.07
CA TRP A 439 8.59 -6.70 6.92
C TRP A 439 9.66 -6.92 5.84
N SER A 440 9.99 -5.85 5.12
CA SER A 440 11.20 -5.81 4.30
C SER A 440 12.46 -6.02 5.15
N PRO A 441 13.61 -6.33 4.52
CA PRO A 441 14.90 -6.15 5.17
C PRO A 441 15.10 -4.71 5.66
N GLU A 442 16.05 -4.53 6.59
CA GLU A 442 16.43 -3.21 7.05
C GLU A 442 17.05 -2.39 5.90
N SER A 443 16.74 -1.10 5.87
CA SER A 443 17.39 -0.14 4.98
C SER A 443 18.84 0.11 5.40
N ARG A 444 19.58 0.82 4.54
CA ARG A 444 20.81 1.45 5.01
C ARG A 444 20.51 2.48 6.10
N PRO A 445 21.49 2.77 6.97
CA PRO A 445 21.41 3.90 7.88
C PRO A 445 21.25 5.22 7.10
N VAL A 446 20.39 6.11 7.60
CA VAL A 446 20.23 7.48 7.09
C VAL A 446 20.35 8.48 8.23
N GLU A 447 21.36 9.33 8.14
CA GLU A 447 21.55 10.45 9.05
C GLU A 447 20.57 11.57 8.69
N ILE A 448 19.83 12.05 9.68
CA ILE A 448 18.90 13.16 9.55
C ILE A 448 19.66 14.45 9.84
N LYS A 449 20.12 15.11 8.78
CA LYS A 449 20.94 16.32 8.92
C LYS A 449 20.15 17.43 9.61
N SER A 450 20.69 17.98 10.69
CA SER A 450 20.14 19.20 11.32
C SER A 450 20.48 20.42 10.47
N ASP A 451 19.64 21.45 10.50
CA ASP A 451 20.02 22.77 9.99
C ASP A 451 20.63 23.63 11.10
N THR A 452 20.30 23.36 12.36
CA THR A 452 20.86 24.05 13.52
C THR A 452 21.67 23.06 14.36
N TYR A 453 22.96 23.32 14.51
CA TYR A 453 23.84 22.57 15.40
C TYR A 453 24.33 23.50 16.51
N PHE A 454 24.62 22.97 17.68
CA PHE A 454 25.26 23.77 18.72
C PHE A 454 26.30 22.95 19.46
N TYR A 455 27.37 23.59 19.90
CA TYR A 455 28.51 22.96 20.55
C TYR A 455 28.97 23.78 21.74
N LEU A 456 29.28 23.12 22.84
CA LEU A 456 29.90 23.72 24.00
C LEU A 456 31.35 24.10 23.63
N THR A 457 31.72 25.37 23.83
CA THR A 457 33.02 25.89 23.41
C THR A 457 33.84 26.50 24.54
N LYS A 458 33.19 27.02 25.59
CA LYS A 458 33.84 27.53 26.80
C LYS A 458 32.95 27.30 28.02
N ALA A 459 33.55 27.27 29.20
CA ALA A 459 32.88 27.18 30.48
C ALA A 459 33.47 28.20 31.46
N ASP A 460 32.63 28.91 32.21
CA ASP A 460 33.02 29.87 33.24
C ASP A 460 32.40 29.48 34.58
N LYS A 461 33.14 28.67 35.35
CA LYS A 461 32.69 28.14 36.66
C LYS A 461 32.39 29.26 37.67
N ALA A 462 33.07 30.40 37.59
CA ALA A 462 32.85 31.50 38.52
C ALA A 462 31.50 32.20 38.31
N LYS A 463 31.01 32.20 37.06
CA LYS A 463 29.72 32.80 36.69
C LYS A 463 28.59 31.80 36.55
N ASN A 464 28.89 30.50 36.66
CA ASN A 464 27.94 29.43 36.36
C ASN A 464 27.35 29.55 34.93
N GLU A 465 28.20 29.94 33.97
CA GLU A 465 27.84 30.18 32.57
C GLU A 465 28.66 29.29 31.63
N VAL A 466 28.09 28.95 30.47
CA VAL A 466 28.84 28.33 29.37
C VAL A 466 28.66 29.09 28.06
N THR A 467 29.66 29.04 27.19
CA THR A 467 29.55 29.56 25.81
C THR A 467 29.25 28.43 24.86
N VAL A 468 28.14 28.57 24.15
CA VAL A 468 27.70 27.65 23.10
C VAL A 468 27.84 28.32 21.74
N ALA A 469 28.54 27.67 20.81
CA ALA A 469 28.57 28.07 19.41
C ALA A 469 27.43 27.40 18.67
N VAL A 470 26.46 28.19 18.20
CA VAL A 470 25.34 27.73 17.39
C VAL A 470 25.65 27.98 15.92
N PHE A 471 25.48 26.95 15.11
CA PHE A 471 25.68 26.93 13.68
C PHE A 471 24.35 26.78 12.98
N LYS A 472 24.08 27.63 11.99
CA LYS A 472 22.95 27.49 11.07
C LYS A 472 23.47 27.15 9.69
N VAL A 473 23.18 25.93 9.21
CA VAL A 473 23.55 25.44 7.89
C VAL A 473 22.44 25.78 6.90
N THR A 474 22.81 26.50 5.85
CA THR A 474 21.93 26.85 4.73
C THR A 474 22.58 26.39 3.42
N ARG A 475 21.86 26.51 2.30
CA ARG A 475 22.44 26.25 0.98
C ARG A 475 23.61 27.17 0.63
N ALA A 476 23.63 28.38 1.19
CA ALA A 476 24.70 29.36 0.95
C ALA A 476 25.97 29.09 1.78
N GLY A 477 25.89 28.20 2.77
CA GLY A 477 26.99 27.92 3.70
C GLY A 477 26.51 27.83 5.14
N ALA A 478 27.47 27.78 6.07
CA ALA A 478 27.20 27.77 7.50
C ALA A 478 27.36 29.18 8.08
N SER A 479 26.46 29.60 8.96
CA SER A 479 26.63 30.78 9.80
C SER A 479 26.91 30.34 11.24
N ARG A 480 27.75 31.08 11.98
CA ARG A 480 28.11 30.78 13.37
C ARG A 480 27.81 31.98 14.26
N GLN A 481 27.20 31.74 15.41
CA GLN A 481 27.02 32.73 16.47
C GLN A 481 27.29 32.10 17.83
N GLU A 482 28.00 32.80 18.70
CA GLU A 482 28.26 32.37 20.07
C GLU A 482 27.25 33.00 21.03
N PHE A 483 26.74 32.18 21.94
CA PHE A 483 25.82 32.59 22.99
C PHE A 483 26.41 32.19 24.33
N LYS A 484 26.39 33.10 25.30
CA LYS A 484 26.59 32.76 26.71
C LYS A 484 25.24 32.38 27.27
N ILE A 485 25.17 31.24 27.93
CA ILE A 485 23.94 30.68 28.47
C ILE A 485 24.15 30.25 29.92
N SER A 486 23.12 30.47 30.73
CA SER A 486 22.98 29.97 32.09
C SER A 486 21.86 28.94 32.18
N ALA A 487 21.79 28.18 33.28
CA ALA A 487 20.66 27.31 33.56
C ALA A 487 19.33 28.10 33.54
N GLY A 488 18.33 27.56 32.86
CA GLY A 488 17.03 28.17 32.58
C GLY A 488 16.93 28.96 31.27
N GLU A 489 18.03 29.20 30.56
CA GLU A 489 18.02 29.97 29.31
C GLU A 489 17.89 29.10 28.05
N GLU A 490 17.23 29.64 27.02
CA GLU A 490 17.19 29.03 25.69
C GLU A 490 18.57 29.09 24.99
N ILE A 491 18.95 27.99 24.34
CA ILE A 491 20.18 27.89 23.57
C ILE A 491 19.97 28.53 22.20
N GLY A 492 20.73 29.59 21.92
CA GLY A 492 20.55 30.38 20.71
C GLY A 492 19.30 31.25 20.76
N LYS A 493 19.25 32.28 19.91
CA LYS A 493 18.14 33.24 19.85
C LYS A 493 17.93 33.68 18.41
N LYS A 494 16.67 33.98 18.07
CA LYS A 494 16.33 34.60 16.79
C LYS A 494 16.90 36.02 16.73
N ASP A 495 17.71 36.31 15.72
CA ASP A 495 18.12 37.70 15.45
C ASP A 495 16.90 38.49 14.95
N LYS A 496 16.59 39.60 15.61
CA LYS A 496 15.45 40.46 15.25
C LYS A 496 15.66 41.18 13.93
N ARG A 497 16.89 41.24 13.42
CA ARG A 497 17.22 41.91 12.16
C ARG A 497 16.70 41.10 10.96
N PRO A 498 15.96 41.72 10.03
CA PRO A 498 15.45 41.02 8.86
C PRO A 498 16.62 40.46 8.01
N GLY A 499 16.44 39.24 7.50
CA GLY A 499 17.43 38.57 6.65
C GLY A 499 18.57 37.87 7.39
N ARG A 500 18.65 37.96 8.73
CA ARG A 500 19.61 37.18 9.50
C ARG A 500 19.09 35.75 9.75
N PRO A 501 19.98 34.74 9.73
CA PRO A 501 19.59 33.37 10.05
C PRO A 501 19.01 33.26 11.46
N ASP A 502 17.99 32.43 11.62
CA ASP A 502 17.46 32.09 12.93
C ASP A 502 18.32 31.01 13.60
N PHE A 503 18.91 31.35 14.75
CA PHE A 503 19.76 30.47 15.54
C PHE A 503 19.03 29.84 16.73
N SER A 504 17.71 30.01 16.87
CA SER A 504 16.95 29.29 17.91
C SER A 504 17.11 27.78 17.72
N THR A 505 17.47 27.06 18.78
CA THR A 505 17.54 25.59 18.75
C THR A 505 16.24 24.94 19.22
N GLY A 506 15.37 25.70 19.92
CA GLY A 506 14.23 25.13 20.64
C GLY A 506 14.63 24.28 21.85
N THR A 507 15.86 24.45 22.37
CA THR A 507 16.35 23.72 23.54
C THR A 507 16.66 24.69 24.68
N VAL A 508 16.44 24.25 25.92
CA VAL A 508 16.66 25.03 27.15
C VAL A 508 17.78 24.38 27.95
N CYS A 509 18.73 25.19 28.42
CA CYS A 509 19.76 24.76 29.36
C CYS A 509 19.08 24.42 30.69
N VAL A 510 19.16 23.17 31.14
CA VAL A 510 18.56 22.72 32.40
C VAL A 510 19.56 22.82 33.54
N ASP A 511 20.78 22.34 33.31
CA ASP A 511 21.85 22.33 34.32
C ASP A 511 23.23 22.38 33.68
N ILE A 512 24.24 22.78 34.45
CA ILE A 512 25.65 22.84 34.04
C ILE A 512 26.52 22.23 35.15
N ASP A 513 27.08 21.05 34.87
CA ASP A 513 27.97 20.35 35.79
C ASP A 513 29.44 20.63 35.41
N PHE A 514 30.14 21.38 36.26
CA PHE A 514 31.56 21.73 36.07
C PHE A 514 32.54 20.70 36.66
N ASP A 515 32.05 19.67 37.36
CA ASP A 515 32.88 18.73 38.12
C ASP A 515 32.89 17.33 37.48
N ARG A 516 31.91 16.99 36.63
CA ARG A 516 31.79 15.69 35.96
C ARG A 516 32.97 15.25 35.10
N GLY A 517 33.63 16.20 34.45
CA GLY A 517 34.62 15.92 33.40
C GLY A 517 36.02 15.57 33.90
N GLY A 518 36.27 15.65 35.22
CA GLY A 518 37.58 15.37 35.84
C GLY A 518 38.72 16.34 35.47
N GLY A 519 38.53 17.19 34.45
CA GLY A 519 39.47 18.23 34.04
C GLY A 519 39.13 19.59 34.64
N LYS A 520 40.15 20.39 34.98
CA LYS A 520 40.01 21.73 35.61
C LYS A 520 39.16 22.73 34.80
N ASN A 521 38.96 22.48 33.51
CA ASN A 521 38.19 23.32 32.59
C ASN A 521 37.17 22.50 31.78
N ASP A 522 36.75 21.32 32.25
CA ASP A 522 35.68 20.57 31.59
C ASP A 522 34.32 20.95 32.17
N ALA A 523 33.27 20.81 31.36
CA ALA A 523 31.91 21.07 31.78
C ALA A 523 30.95 20.20 30.97
N THR A 524 29.89 19.76 31.62
CA THR A 524 28.77 19.03 31.00
C THR A 524 27.53 19.90 31.05
N LEU A 525 27.00 20.24 29.89
CA LEU A 525 25.73 20.93 29.72
C LEU A 525 24.60 19.89 29.65
N VAL A 526 23.64 19.99 30.56
CA VAL A 526 22.37 19.25 30.49
C VAL A 526 21.32 20.17 29.89
N TYR A 527 20.64 19.74 28.83
CA TYR A 527 19.62 20.53 28.16
C TYR A 527 18.37 19.71 27.86
N ALA A 528 17.21 20.37 27.85
CA ALA A 528 15.94 19.78 27.44
C ALA A 528 15.53 20.30 26.07
N ASN A 529 14.95 19.45 25.23
CA ASN A 529 14.20 19.92 24.08
C ASN A 529 12.85 20.47 24.55
N ALA A 530 12.52 21.72 24.18
CA ALA A 530 11.32 22.40 24.67
C ALA A 530 10.01 21.75 24.19
N SER A 531 10.04 20.98 23.10
CA SER A 531 8.83 20.35 22.56
C SER A 531 8.41 19.08 23.29
N ASP A 532 9.37 18.28 23.77
CA ASP A 532 9.12 16.95 24.34
C ASP A 532 9.64 16.78 25.78
N GLY A 533 10.45 17.73 26.27
CA GLY A 533 11.05 17.69 27.60
C GLY A 533 12.17 16.67 27.77
N VAL A 534 12.61 16.00 26.70
CA VAL A 534 13.66 14.98 26.77
C VAL A 534 14.99 15.65 27.10
N LEU A 535 15.69 15.10 28.10
CA LEU A 535 16.98 15.58 28.57
C LEU A 535 18.13 14.96 27.76
N PHE A 536 19.10 15.79 27.45
CA PHE A 536 20.31 15.44 26.72
C PHE A 536 21.53 16.06 27.41
N GLU A 537 22.70 15.48 27.17
CA GLU A 537 23.97 15.95 27.74
C GLU A 537 25.00 16.23 26.66
N ARG A 538 25.79 17.30 26.84
CA ARG A 538 26.94 17.65 26.00
C ARG A 538 28.16 17.98 26.86
N SER A 539 29.31 17.40 26.52
CA SER A 539 30.58 17.66 27.19
C SER A 539 31.46 18.59 26.38
N LEU A 540 32.09 19.56 27.03
CA LEU A 540 32.99 20.52 26.41
C LEU A 540 34.18 19.81 25.74
N ALA A 541 34.80 18.86 26.44
CA ALA A 541 35.91 18.09 25.91
C ALA A 541 35.52 17.27 24.66
N ARG A 542 34.31 16.70 24.62
CA ARG A 542 33.80 15.93 23.47
C ARG A 542 33.48 16.86 22.29
N ASP A 543 32.79 17.96 22.54
CA ASP A 543 32.33 18.90 21.51
C ASP A 543 33.50 19.58 20.78
N LEU A 544 34.56 19.95 21.49
CA LEU A 544 35.76 20.54 20.87
C LEU A 544 36.52 19.56 19.97
N LYS A 545 36.39 18.25 20.23
CA LYS A 545 37.02 17.19 19.43
C LYS A 545 36.12 16.70 18.30
N ASP A 546 34.85 17.08 18.28
CA ASP A 546 33.88 16.64 17.29
C ASP A 546 34.31 17.08 15.87
N PRO A 547 34.45 16.15 14.90
CA PRO A 547 34.82 16.49 13.52
C PRO A 547 33.77 17.38 12.83
N ILE A 548 32.49 17.24 13.17
CA ILE A 548 31.40 18.06 12.63
C ILE A 548 31.55 19.50 13.12
N TYR A 549 31.87 19.72 14.40
CA TYR A 549 32.14 21.07 14.94
C TYR A 549 33.27 21.78 14.18
N LYS A 550 34.38 21.07 13.92
CA LYS A 550 35.52 21.60 13.16
C LYS A 550 35.11 21.96 11.73
N ARG A 551 34.45 21.04 11.04
CA ARG A 551 33.94 21.25 9.68
C ARG A 551 32.99 22.44 9.59
N LEU A 552 32.03 22.55 10.51
CA LEU A 552 31.09 23.67 10.54
C LEU A 552 31.77 25.00 10.87
N SER A 553 32.78 24.98 11.75
CA SER A 553 33.62 26.15 12.04
C SER A 553 34.39 26.63 10.82
N ASP A 554 34.94 25.72 10.03
CA ASP A 554 35.67 26.06 8.81
C ASP A 554 34.72 26.57 7.72
N LEU A 555 33.56 25.92 7.53
CA LEU A 555 32.51 26.40 6.63
C LEU A 555 32.03 27.81 7.00
N ALA A 556 31.82 28.07 8.29
CA ALA A 556 31.38 29.38 8.76
C ALA A 556 32.47 30.46 8.65
N ARG A 557 33.75 30.08 8.73
CA ARG A 557 34.88 30.97 8.50
C ARG A 557 34.98 31.37 7.04
N ASN A 558 34.80 30.41 6.14
CA ASN A 558 34.89 30.61 4.69
C ASN A 558 33.65 31.28 4.09
N ALA A 559 32.50 31.20 4.75
CA ALA A 559 31.26 31.85 4.30
C ALA A 559 31.21 33.36 4.59
N ARG A 560 32.21 33.94 5.27
CA ARG A 560 32.29 35.39 5.46
C ARG A 560 32.67 36.06 4.13
N PRO A 561 31.78 36.87 3.53
CA PRO A 561 32.12 37.66 2.36
C PRO A 561 33.14 38.75 2.68
#